data_AF-A0ABD6EF44-F1
#
_entry.id   AF-A0ABD6EF44-F1
#
_cell.length_a   1.000
_cell.length_b   1.000
_cell.length_c   1.000
_cell.angle_alpha   90.00
_cell.angle_beta   90.00
_cell.angle_gamma   90.00
#
_symmetry.space_group_name_H-M   'P 1'
#
loop_
_entity.id
_entity.type
_entity.pdbx_description
1 polymer ?
#
loop_
_entity_poly.entity_id
_entity_poly.type
_entity_poly.pdbx_seq_one_letter_code
_entity_poly.pdbx_strand_id
1 'polypeptide(L)'
;MTGDKSSAFVQPRIPNFIKFAFGGCAGMAATCFTQPLDLLKNRMQVSGQNGRKEYRSSLHAVRSIIQKEGILELYNGLSAGLARQATYTTTRLGIYTYLLEHFSRGDKPPSFVMKASLGLIAGGCGAFVGTPCEVSLIRMTTDGRLPLKQRRNYKHIFEAVFKIYREEGLRALWRGCLPTIVRAMVVNACQLATYSQSKEQILQSRCLQDGLLCHFLASMASGLVTTTCSLPVDITKTSFAMGEKTAMVILAEGAEEMEAVISIDVLRRAGVKVTVAGLTGKDPVKCSRGTVVVPEKSLAEAKNSKYDVVVLPGGQPGSNSLAASDEVGGVLRAQHEAGRLIAAICAAPIALKTHNIAPGTLVTSHPCMKQKLVDGGYKYSEDRVVSVGNVVTSRGPGTAFEFALKLVERLCGTDKVKEISAPMIMH
;
A
#
# COMPACT_ATOMS: atom_id res chain seq x y z
N MET A 1 -75.18 13.14 0.77
CA MET A 1 -74.27 12.94 1.92
C MET A 1 -73.21 11.92 1.50
N THR A 2 -72.28 12.21 0.59
CA THR A 2 -70.99 12.90 0.80
C THR A 2 -70.26 12.48 2.07
N GLY A 3 -69.21 11.67 1.89
CA GLY A 3 -68.30 11.23 2.95
C GLY A 3 -67.07 10.51 2.38
N ASP A 4 -66.49 11.04 1.30
CA ASP A 4 -65.17 10.69 0.79
C ASP A 4 -64.10 11.32 1.70
N LYS A 5 -63.34 10.50 2.44
CA LYS A 5 -62.04 10.86 3.03
C LYS A 5 -61.17 9.60 3.21
N SER A 6 -60.65 9.07 2.12
CA SER A 6 -59.35 8.38 2.13
C SER A 6 -58.44 9.00 1.08
N SER A 7 -58.10 10.27 1.29
CA SER A 7 -57.00 10.93 0.61
C SER A 7 -55.69 10.24 1.01
N ALA A 8 -55.38 9.13 0.34
CA ALA A 8 -54.04 8.57 0.30
C ALA A 8 -53.13 9.69 -0.19
N PHE A 9 -52.26 10.19 0.68
CA PHE A 9 -51.20 11.11 0.32
C PHE A 9 -50.37 10.44 -0.78
N VAL A 10 -50.63 10.79 -2.04
CA VAL A 10 -49.76 10.49 -3.17
C VAL A 10 -48.45 11.21 -2.84
N GLN A 11 -47.48 10.48 -2.29
CA GLN A 11 -46.19 11.07 -1.99
C GLN A 11 -45.60 11.61 -3.30
N PRO A 12 -45.28 12.91 -3.38
CA PRO A 12 -44.73 13.48 -4.60
C PRO A 12 -43.43 12.75 -4.94
N ARG A 13 -43.35 12.17 -6.15
CA ARG A 13 -42.12 11.55 -6.65
C ARG A 13 -41.07 12.65 -6.79
N ILE A 14 -40.23 12.80 -5.76
CA ILE A 14 -39.10 13.73 -5.78
C ILE A 14 -38.22 13.40 -7.01
N PRO A 15 -37.90 14.39 -7.86
CA PRO A 15 -37.03 14.22 -9.02
C PRO A 15 -35.71 13.55 -8.63
N ASN A 16 -35.19 12.65 -9.49
CA ASN A 16 -33.96 11.90 -9.21
C ASN A 16 -32.75 12.83 -8.96
N PHE A 17 -32.67 13.98 -9.63
CA PHE A 17 -31.63 14.99 -9.39
C PHE A 17 -31.70 15.63 -8.00
N ILE A 18 -32.91 15.83 -7.45
CA ILE A 18 -33.08 16.38 -6.10
C ILE A 18 -32.69 15.35 -5.04
N LYS A 19 -33.08 14.08 -5.22
CA LYS A 19 -32.61 12.97 -4.36
C LYS A 19 -31.10 12.85 -4.35
N PHE A 20 -30.49 13.04 -5.52
CA PHE A 20 -29.05 13.05 -5.70
C PHE A 20 -28.38 14.23 -4.99
N ALA A 21 -28.91 15.45 -5.14
CA ALA A 21 -28.39 16.63 -4.47
C ALA A 21 -28.47 16.48 -2.94
N PHE A 22 -29.60 16.01 -2.41
CA PHE A 22 -29.74 15.75 -0.98
C PHE A 22 -28.79 14.65 -0.50
N GLY A 23 -28.65 13.54 -1.23
CA GLY A 23 -27.73 12.47 -0.88
C GLY A 23 -26.25 12.91 -0.90
N GLY A 24 -25.86 13.70 -1.90
CA GLY A 24 -24.52 14.27 -2.01
C GLY A 24 -24.22 15.28 -0.91
N CYS A 25 -25.11 16.25 -0.70
CA CYS A 25 -24.97 17.27 0.35
C CYS A 25 -24.96 16.66 1.75
N ALA A 26 -25.85 15.68 2.03
CA ALA A 26 -25.85 14.98 3.32
C ALA A 26 -24.54 14.21 3.55
N GLY A 27 -24.02 13.53 2.51
CA GLY A 27 -22.73 12.84 2.61
C GLY A 27 -21.55 13.79 2.84
N MET A 28 -21.52 14.92 2.14
CA MET A 28 -20.48 15.93 2.31
C MET A 28 -20.55 16.57 3.70
N ALA A 29 -21.75 16.90 4.18
CA ALA A 29 -21.97 17.41 5.54
C ALA A 29 -21.49 16.40 6.59
N ALA A 30 -21.84 15.12 6.45
CA ALA A 30 -21.34 14.07 7.34
C ALA A 30 -19.80 13.98 7.32
N THR A 31 -19.18 14.11 6.15
CA THR A 31 -17.72 14.08 5.99
C THR A 31 -17.03 15.21 6.77
N CYS A 32 -17.63 16.39 6.85
CA CYS A 32 -17.09 17.49 7.67
C CYS A 32 -16.98 17.09 9.14
N PHE A 33 -17.90 16.28 9.67
CA PHE A 33 -17.86 15.82 11.06
C PHE A 33 -16.98 14.57 11.25
N THR A 34 -16.90 13.68 10.26
CA THR A 34 -16.10 12.45 10.36
C THR A 34 -14.63 12.65 10.01
N GLN A 35 -14.27 13.71 9.29
CA GLN A 35 -12.89 13.93 8.81
C GLN A 35 -11.83 13.83 9.92
N PRO A 36 -12.00 14.42 11.13
CA PRO A 36 -11.02 14.24 12.22
C PRO A 36 -10.83 12.77 12.61
N LEU A 37 -11.92 11.99 12.62
CA LEU A 37 -11.88 10.55 12.91
C LEU A 37 -11.24 9.75 11.77
N ASP A 38 -11.51 10.12 10.52
CA ASP A 38 -10.92 9.49 9.34
C ASP A 38 -9.40 9.73 9.27
N LEU A 39 -8.96 10.96 9.56
CA LEU A 39 -7.54 11.29 9.69
C LEU A 39 -6.91 10.48 10.83
N LEU A 40 -7.57 10.40 11.98
CA LEU A 40 -7.11 9.61 13.12
C LEU A 40 -6.98 8.14 12.78
N LYS A 41 -8.01 7.55 12.16
CA LYS A 41 -8.03 6.15 11.70
C LYS A 41 -6.87 5.90 10.74
N ASN A 42 -6.71 6.72 9.70
CA ASN A 42 -5.65 6.55 8.71
C ASN A 42 -4.26 6.64 9.36
N ARG A 43 -4.04 7.64 10.22
CA ARG A 43 -2.78 7.75 10.97
C ARG A 43 -2.57 6.58 11.92
N MET A 44 -3.59 6.09 12.62
CA MET A 44 -3.43 4.94 13.52
C MET A 44 -3.20 3.63 12.77
N GLN A 45 -3.90 3.38 11.67
CA GLN A 45 -3.72 2.19 10.84
C GLN A 45 -2.31 2.12 10.25
N VAL A 46 -1.80 3.26 9.76
CA VAL A 46 -0.41 3.36 9.29
C VAL A 46 0.58 3.37 10.46
N SER A 47 0.16 3.75 11.67
CA SER A 47 1.03 3.74 12.87
C SER A 47 1.45 2.33 13.25
N GLY A 48 0.63 1.32 12.95
CA GLY A 48 0.96 -0.08 13.21
C GLY A 48 1.98 -0.66 12.23
N GLN A 49 2.18 -0.03 11.07
CA GLN A 49 3.07 -0.52 10.01
C GLN A 49 4.54 -0.10 10.20
N ASN A 50 4.79 0.85 11.10
CA ASN A 50 6.12 1.37 11.43
C ASN A 50 6.66 0.78 12.77
N GLY A 51 6.16 -0.35 13.27
CA GLY A 51 6.73 -1.04 14.45
C GLY A 51 6.69 -0.29 15.81
N ARG A 52 6.49 1.03 15.84
CA ARG A 52 6.14 1.85 16.99
C ARG A 52 4.69 2.27 16.85
N LYS A 53 3.85 1.87 17.80
CA LYS A 53 2.61 2.60 18.09
C LYS A 53 3.02 4.02 18.54
N GLU A 54 3.23 4.94 17.59
CA GLU A 54 3.36 6.39 17.86
C GLU A 54 2.20 6.87 18.75
N TYR A 55 1.06 6.19 18.59
CA TYR A 55 -0.14 6.42 19.35
C TYR A 55 -0.52 5.19 20.18
N ARG A 56 -0.45 5.32 21.51
CA ARG A 56 -0.90 4.29 22.45
C ARG A 56 -2.42 4.12 22.45
N SER A 57 -3.15 5.20 22.17
CA SER A 57 -4.61 5.24 22.12
C SER A 57 -5.09 6.34 21.16
N SER A 58 -6.36 6.26 20.74
CA SER A 58 -7.00 7.29 19.89
C SER A 58 -6.95 8.68 20.55
N LEU A 59 -7.13 8.74 21.87
CA LEU A 59 -7.02 10.00 22.62
C LEU A 59 -5.60 10.56 22.65
N HIS A 60 -4.59 9.67 22.78
CA HIS A 60 -3.18 10.07 22.70
C HIS A 60 -2.82 10.60 21.31
N ALA A 61 -3.39 9.99 20.26
CA ALA A 61 -3.21 10.46 18.89
C ALA A 61 -3.78 11.85 18.66
N VAL A 62 -5.04 12.09 19.04
CA VAL A 62 -5.67 13.41 18.91
C VAL A 62 -4.86 14.47 19.65
N ARG A 63 -4.48 14.21 20.91
CA ARG A 63 -3.68 15.14 21.70
C ARG A 63 -2.32 15.44 21.06
N SER A 64 -1.63 14.40 20.57
CA SER A 64 -0.32 14.54 19.96
C SER A 64 -0.36 15.33 18.66
N ILE A 65 -1.39 15.15 17.83
CA ILE A 65 -1.58 15.89 16.58
C ILE A 65 -1.82 17.36 16.88
N ILE A 66 -2.74 17.66 17.81
CA ILE A 66 -3.04 19.05 18.19
C ILE A 66 -1.79 19.75 18.73
N GLN A 67 -0.98 19.08 19.54
CA GLN A 67 0.23 19.66 20.14
C GLN A 67 1.38 19.87 19.14
N LYS A 68 1.52 19.00 18.13
CA LYS A 68 2.65 19.05 17.18
C LYS A 68 2.34 19.83 15.90
N GLU A 69 1.10 19.76 15.43
CA GLU A 69 0.71 20.22 14.09
C GLU A 69 -0.45 21.24 14.13
N GLY A 70 -1.13 21.37 15.27
CA GLY A 70 -2.24 22.32 15.47
C GLY A 70 -3.62 21.71 15.23
N ILE A 71 -4.67 22.46 15.59
CA ILE A 71 -6.06 21.99 15.54
C ILE A 71 -6.63 21.88 14.12
N LEU A 72 -6.18 22.77 13.22
CA LEU A 72 -6.64 22.79 11.82
C LEU A 72 -6.15 21.58 11.03
N GLU A 73 -5.05 20.96 11.47
CA GLU A 73 -4.50 19.77 10.83
C GLU A 73 -5.42 18.56 10.92
N LEU A 74 -6.33 18.51 11.90
CA LEU A 74 -7.37 17.48 11.99
C LEU A 74 -8.30 17.46 10.77
N TYR A 75 -8.35 18.56 10.01
CA TYR A 75 -9.12 18.68 8.77
C TYR A 75 -8.24 18.58 7.52
N ASN A 76 -6.95 18.25 7.65
CA ASN A 76 -6.12 17.98 6.49
C ASN A 76 -6.71 16.80 5.69
N GLY A 77 -6.76 16.96 4.36
CA GLY A 77 -7.41 16.02 3.46
C GLY A 77 -8.93 16.21 3.32
N LEU A 78 -9.57 17.19 4.00
CA LEU A 78 -11.01 17.43 3.88
C LEU A 78 -11.45 17.61 2.43
N SER A 79 -10.69 18.37 1.63
CA SER A 79 -11.00 18.53 0.20
C SER A 79 -11.03 17.20 -0.55
N ALA A 80 -10.15 16.26 -0.18
CA ALA A 80 -10.12 14.93 -0.75
C ALA A 80 -11.27 14.05 -0.26
N GLY A 81 -11.66 14.18 1.01
CA GLY A 81 -12.84 13.53 1.58
C GLY A 81 -14.14 13.98 0.91
N LEU A 82 -14.31 15.30 0.73
CA LEU A 82 -15.48 15.89 0.07
C LEU A 82 -15.58 15.45 -1.40
N ALA A 83 -14.47 15.53 -2.15
CA ALA A 83 -14.45 15.08 -3.54
C ALA A 83 -14.68 13.57 -3.68
N ARG A 84 -14.15 12.76 -2.76
CA ARG A 84 -14.43 11.32 -2.69
C ARG A 84 -15.93 11.09 -2.50
N GLN A 85 -16.56 11.81 -1.58
CA GLN A 85 -17.99 11.66 -1.33
C GLN A 85 -18.83 12.12 -2.52
N ALA A 86 -18.47 13.25 -3.13
CA ALA A 86 -19.12 13.76 -4.33
C ALA A 86 -19.03 12.75 -5.48
N THR A 87 -17.83 12.26 -5.81
CA THR A 87 -17.63 11.29 -6.91
C THR A 87 -18.26 9.93 -6.62
N TYR A 88 -17.97 9.33 -5.46
CA TYR A 88 -18.46 7.99 -5.09
C TYR A 88 -19.99 7.94 -4.99
N THR A 89 -20.60 8.89 -4.29
CA THR A 89 -22.06 8.88 -4.06
C THR A 89 -22.80 9.12 -5.36
N THR A 90 -22.29 10.06 -6.18
CA THR A 90 -22.85 10.41 -7.47
C THR A 90 -22.91 9.22 -8.41
N THR A 91 -21.75 8.58 -8.60
CA THR A 91 -21.63 7.44 -9.50
C THR A 91 -22.43 6.25 -8.99
N ARG A 92 -22.40 5.97 -7.67
CA ARG A 92 -23.16 4.88 -7.07
C ARG A 92 -24.67 5.08 -7.27
N LEU A 93 -25.21 6.26 -6.96
CA LEU A 93 -26.63 6.52 -7.11
C LEU A 93 -27.06 6.57 -8.59
N GLY A 94 -26.26 7.19 -9.45
CA GLY A 94 -26.53 7.25 -10.89
C GLY A 94 -26.57 5.87 -11.54
N ILE A 95 -25.57 5.03 -11.27
CA ILE A 95 -25.55 3.67 -11.80
C ILE A 95 -26.65 2.81 -11.17
N TYR A 96 -26.91 2.95 -9.86
CA TYR A 96 -27.98 2.19 -9.22
C TYR A 96 -29.36 2.53 -9.78
N THR A 97 -29.67 3.83 -9.95
CA THR A 97 -30.96 4.29 -10.51
C THR A 97 -31.11 3.86 -11.96
N TYR A 98 -30.08 4.03 -12.78
CA TYR A 98 -30.07 3.56 -14.17
C TYR A 98 -30.31 2.06 -14.28
N LEU A 99 -29.57 1.25 -13.50
CA LEU A 99 -29.75 -0.19 -13.49
C LEU A 99 -31.13 -0.58 -12.95
N LEU A 100 -31.61 0.09 -11.91
CA LEU A 100 -32.93 -0.18 -11.35
C LEU A 100 -34.03 0.09 -12.37
N GLU A 101 -33.97 1.19 -13.11
CA GLU A 101 -34.93 1.52 -14.17
C GLU A 101 -34.85 0.52 -15.33
N HIS A 102 -33.65 0.14 -15.76
CA HIS A 102 -33.45 -0.81 -16.85
C HIS A 102 -33.96 -2.22 -16.53
N PHE A 103 -33.76 -2.69 -15.29
CA PHE A 103 -34.15 -4.03 -14.86
C PHE A 103 -35.56 -4.11 -14.24
N SER A 104 -36.18 -2.97 -13.93
CA SER A 104 -37.60 -2.91 -13.54
C SER A 104 -38.48 -3.04 -14.79
N ARG A 105 -38.62 -4.27 -15.30
CA ARG A 105 -39.58 -4.59 -16.37
C ARG A 105 -40.99 -4.66 -15.78
N GLY A 106 -41.80 -3.62 -16.02
CA GLY A 106 -43.20 -3.55 -15.61
C GLY A 106 -43.41 -3.20 -14.13
N ASP A 107 -44.68 -3.03 -13.73
CA ASP A 107 -45.15 -2.51 -12.42
C ASP A 107 -44.81 -3.39 -11.20
N LYS A 108 -43.90 -4.37 -11.34
CA LYS A 108 -43.45 -5.23 -10.25
C LYS A 108 -42.05 -4.81 -9.78
N PRO A 109 -41.87 -4.47 -8.49
CA PRO A 109 -40.55 -4.12 -7.98
C PRO A 109 -39.59 -5.32 -8.12
N PRO A 110 -38.32 -5.10 -8.50
CA PRO A 110 -37.36 -6.18 -8.67
C PRO A 110 -37.13 -6.94 -7.35
N SER A 111 -36.88 -8.25 -7.47
CA SER A 111 -36.57 -9.14 -6.33
C SER A 111 -35.43 -8.55 -5.47
N PHE A 112 -35.46 -8.82 -4.16
CA PHE A 112 -34.44 -8.37 -3.23
C PHE A 112 -33.03 -8.74 -3.69
N VAL A 113 -32.85 -9.96 -4.21
CA VAL A 113 -31.55 -10.44 -4.73
C VAL A 113 -31.08 -9.59 -5.91
N MET A 114 -32.00 -9.21 -6.80
CA MET A 114 -31.69 -8.32 -7.93
C MET A 114 -31.32 -6.93 -7.43
N LYS A 115 -32.08 -6.33 -6.51
CA LYS A 115 -31.73 -5.01 -5.93
C LYS A 115 -30.37 -5.04 -5.23
N ALA A 116 -30.03 -6.15 -4.57
CA ALA A 116 -28.74 -6.35 -3.94
C ALA A 116 -27.60 -6.45 -4.97
N SER A 117 -27.78 -7.21 -6.06
CA SER A 117 -26.76 -7.32 -7.12
C SER A 117 -26.54 -5.98 -7.84
N LEU A 118 -27.61 -5.24 -8.14
CA LEU A 118 -27.51 -3.90 -8.70
C LEU A 118 -26.79 -2.93 -7.75
N GLY A 119 -27.04 -3.03 -6.44
CA GLY A 119 -26.35 -2.27 -5.40
C GLY A 119 -24.84 -2.59 -5.33
N LEU A 120 -24.48 -3.86 -5.48
CA LEU A 120 -23.08 -4.31 -5.52
C LEU A 120 -22.34 -3.76 -6.75
N ILE A 121 -22.94 -3.86 -7.94
CA ILE A 121 -22.37 -3.35 -9.19
C ILE A 121 -22.21 -1.83 -9.10
N ALA A 122 -23.25 -1.11 -8.70
CA ALA A 122 -23.21 0.33 -8.54
C ALA A 122 -22.18 0.78 -7.50
N GLY A 123 -22.06 0.04 -6.38
CA GLY A 123 -21.05 0.28 -5.35
C GLY A 123 -19.62 0.05 -5.84
N GLY A 124 -19.39 -1.00 -6.63
CA GLY A 124 -18.10 -1.31 -7.24
C GLY A 124 -17.68 -0.26 -8.28
N CYS A 125 -18.59 0.13 -9.18
CA CYS A 125 -18.34 1.21 -10.14
C CYS A 125 -18.11 2.56 -9.47
N GLY A 126 -18.90 2.89 -8.43
CA GLY A 126 -18.67 4.09 -7.62
C GLY A 126 -17.30 4.08 -6.93
N ALA A 127 -16.89 2.92 -6.39
CA ALA A 127 -15.57 2.74 -5.78
C ALA A 127 -14.43 2.94 -6.79
N PHE A 128 -14.58 2.43 -8.03
CA PHE A 128 -13.61 2.63 -9.10
C PHE A 128 -13.42 4.13 -9.43
N VAL A 129 -14.52 4.86 -9.61
CA VAL A 129 -14.48 6.31 -9.91
C VAL A 129 -13.95 7.13 -8.73
N GLY A 130 -14.26 6.72 -7.50
CA GLY A 130 -13.79 7.39 -6.28
C GLY A 130 -12.35 7.08 -5.87
N THR A 131 -11.72 6.06 -6.46
CA THR A 131 -10.36 5.58 -6.06
C THR A 131 -9.29 6.69 -6.15
N PRO A 132 -9.21 7.53 -7.21
CA PRO A 132 -8.23 8.61 -7.26
C PRO A 132 -8.36 9.63 -6.12
N CYS A 133 -9.59 9.95 -5.71
CA CYS A 133 -9.86 10.84 -4.59
C CYS A 133 -9.44 10.19 -3.26
N GLU A 134 -9.66 8.89 -3.13
CA GLU A 134 -9.31 8.13 -1.94
C GLU A 134 -7.80 7.93 -1.76
N VAL A 135 -7.07 7.61 -2.83
CA VAL A 135 -5.59 7.56 -2.81
C VAL A 135 -5.01 8.91 -2.42
N SER A 136 -5.58 10.00 -2.97
CA SER A 136 -5.18 11.36 -2.60
C SER A 136 -5.47 11.66 -1.13
N LEU A 137 -6.66 11.29 -0.61
CA LEU A 137 -7.03 11.44 0.80
C LEU A 137 -6.05 10.71 1.74
N ILE A 138 -5.71 9.45 1.43
CA ILE A 138 -4.76 8.66 2.23
C ILE A 138 -3.39 9.35 2.22
N ARG A 139 -2.89 9.77 1.05
CA ARG A 139 -1.59 10.43 0.93
C ARG A 139 -1.55 11.79 1.63
N MET A 140 -2.60 12.59 1.53
CA MET A 140 -2.70 13.88 2.23
C MET A 140 -2.75 13.70 3.75
N THR A 141 -3.57 12.78 4.25
CA THR A 141 -3.73 12.56 5.71
C THR A 141 -2.52 11.92 6.39
N THR A 142 -1.67 11.23 5.62
CA THR A 142 -0.43 10.60 6.09
C THR A 142 0.83 11.45 5.89
N ASP A 143 0.75 12.53 5.12
CA ASP A 143 1.90 13.35 4.74
C ASP A 143 2.60 14.03 5.95
N GLY A 144 1.82 14.45 6.96
CA GLY A 144 2.35 15.07 8.18
C GLY A 144 3.35 14.18 8.96
N ARG A 145 3.36 12.87 8.70
CA ARG A 145 4.27 11.91 9.33
C ARG A 145 5.64 11.84 8.67
N LEU A 146 5.76 12.26 7.40
CA LEU A 146 7.05 12.25 6.73
C LEU A 146 7.99 13.27 7.40
N PRO A 147 9.29 12.96 7.53
CA PRO A 147 10.29 13.93 7.99
C PRO A 147 10.16 15.24 7.18
N LEU A 148 10.43 16.39 7.79
CA LEU A 148 10.23 17.71 7.16
C LEU A 148 10.82 17.82 5.74
N LYS A 149 11.91 17.08 5.44
CA LYS A 149 12.57 17.05 4.12
C LYS A 149 11.89 16.15 3.07
N GLN A 150 10.94 15.29 3.45
CA GLN A 150 10.25 14.33 2.58
C GLN A 150 8.73 14.58 2.50
N ARG A 151 8.21 15.57 3.24
CA ARG A 151 6.80 15.97 3.17
C ARG A 151 6.46 16.47 1.78
N ARG A 152 5.36 15.98 1.23
CA ARG A 152 4.92 16.29 -0.15
C ARG A 152 4.06 17.55 -0.20
N ASN A 153 3.55 17.99 0.96
CA ASN A 153 2.81 19.21 1.26
C ASN A 153 1.70 19.51 0.24
N TYR A 154 0.77 18.58 0.07
CA TYR A 154 -0.39 18.77 -0.77
C TYR A 154 -1.33 19.82 -0.15
N LYS A 155 -1.65 20.90 -0.88
CA LYS A 155 -2.58 21.92 -0.36
C LYS A 155 -4.03 21.50 -0.53
N HIS A 156 -4.37 20.97 -1.71
CA HIS A 156 -5.72 20.56 -2.06
C HIS A 156 -5.71 19.31 -2.95
N ILE A 157 -6.88 18.68 -3.13
CA ILE A 157 -7.02 17.44 -3.90
C ILE A 157 -6.51 17.56 -5.35
N PHE A 158 -6.80 18.65 -6.05
CA PHE A 158 -6.42 18.80 -7.46
C PHE A 158 -4.89 18.80 -7.63
N GLU A 159 -4.18 19.45 -6.72
CA GLU A 159 -2.72 19.43 -6.68
C GLU A 159 -2.21 18.01 -6.38
N ALA A 160 -2.84 17.30 -5.43
CA ALA A 160 -2.47 15.92 -5.12
C ALA A 160 -2.63 14.99 -6.32
N VAL A 161 -3.79 15.01 -6.99
CA VAL A 161 -4.06 14.19 -8.18
C VAL A 161 -3.09 14.53 -9.30
N PHE A 162 -2.85 15.81 -9.56
CA PHE A 162 -1.94 16.25 -10.63
C PHE A 162 -0.49 15.84 -10.36
N LYS A 163 0.00 16.00 -9.12
CA LYS A 163 1.36 15.62 -8.74
C LYS A 163 1.56 14.11 -8.81
N ILE A 164 0.58 13.32 -8.35
CA ILE A 164 0.60 11.85 -8.47
C ILE A 164 0.65 11.43 -9.95
N TYR A 165 -0.18 12.05 -10.79
CA TYR A 165 -0.19 11.78 -12.23
C TYR A 165 1.16 12.10 -12.89
N ARG A 166 1.78 13.24 -12.55
CA ARG A 166 3.06 13.67 -13.13
C ARG A 166 4.26 12.85 -12.65
N GLU A 167 4.32 12.50 -11.37
CA GLU A 167 5.48 11.82 -10.77
C GLU A 167 5.41 10.29 -10.90
N GLU A 168 4.22 9.70 -10.79
CA GLU A 168 4.05 8.24 -10.72
C GLU A 168 3.23 7.65 -11.89
N GLY A 169 2.64 8.52 -12.72
CA GLY A 169 1.84 8.15 -13.88
C GLY A 169 0.36 7.85 -13.58
N LEU A 170 -0.42 7.66 -14.64
CA LEU A 170 -1.88 7.46 -14.55
C LEU A 170 -2.29 6.26 -13.69
N ARG A 171 -1.55 5.15 -13.76
CA ARG A 171 -1.85 3.93 -13.01
C ARG A 171 -1.70 4.12 -11.49
N ALA A 172 -0.95 5.11 -11.04
CA ALA A 172 -0.76 5.37 -9.61
C ALA A 172 -2.04 5.84 -8.91
N LEU A 173 -2.93 6.54 -9.63
CA LEU A 173 -4.23 7.01 -9.10
C LEU A 173 -5.20 5.87 -8.78
N TRP A 174 -5.00 4.68 -9.38
CA TRP A 174 -5.78 3.47 -9.13
C TRP A 174 -5.01 2.41 -8.34
N ARG A 175 -3.88 2.76 -7.70
CA ARG A 175 -3.21 1.85 -6.77
C ARG A 175 -4.13 1.54 -5.60
N GLY A 176 -4.40 0.26 -5.36
CA GLY A 176 -5.37 -0.18 -4.34
C GLY A 176 -6.82 -0.17 -4.81
N CYS A 177 -7.11 0.04 -6.10
CA CYS A 177 -8.46 -0.02 -6.67
C CYS A 177 -9.17 -1.36 -6.39
N LEU A 178 -8.49 -2.49 -6.63
CA LEU A 178 -9.08 -3.82 -6.42
C LEU A 178 -9.51 -4.04 -4.95
N PRO A 179 -8.64 -3.83 -3.93
CA PRO A 179 -9.08 -3.84 -2.54
C PRO A 179 -10.24 -2.88 -2.24
N THR A 180 -10.27 -1.71 -2.88
CA THR A 180 -11.32 -0.70 -2.70
C THR A 180 -12.68 -1.16 -3.22
N ILE A 181 -12.71 -1.78 -4.39
CA ILE A 181 -13.92 -2.36 -4.98
C ILE A 181 -14.39 -3.54 -4.15
N VAL A 182 -13.49 -4.47 -3.81
CA VAL A 182 -13.82 -5.63 -2.96
C VAL A 182 -14.40 -5.18 -1.62
N ARG A 183 -13.80 -4.17 -0.99
CA ARG A 183 -14.32 -3.59 0.25
C ARG A 183 -15.74 -3.06 0.06
N ALA A 184 -15.98 -2.26 -0.97
CA ALA A 184 -17.29 -1.69 -1.24
C ALA A 184 -18.35 -2.79 -1.48
N MET A 185 -17.98 -3.87 -2.15
CA MET A 185 -18.86 -5.02 -2.38
C MET A 185 -19.16 -5.75 -1.06
N VAL A 186 -18.14 -6.09 -0.27
CA VAL A 186 -18.31 -6.76 1.04
C VAL A 186 -19.17 -5.91 1.97
N VAL A 187 -18.90 -4.61 2.07
CA VAL A 187 -19.66 -3.68 2.91
C VAL A 187 -21.13 -3.62 2.48
N ASN A 188 -21.42 -3.46 1.19
CA ASN A 188 -22.79 -3.41 0.71
C ASN A 188 -23.53 -4.76 0.90
N ALA A 189 -22.86 -5.89 0.69
CA ALA A 189 -23.44 -7.22 0.88
C ALA A 189 -23.79 -7.46 2.36
N CYS A 190 -22.83 -7.25 3.26
CA CYS A 190 -23.02 -7.42 4.70
C CYS A 190 -24.07 -6.45 5.23
N GLN A 191 -24.03 -5.18 4.82
CA GLN A 191 -24.99 -4.18 5.27
C GLN A 191 -26.43 -4.57 4.87
N LEU A 192 -26.65 -4.95 3.61
CA LEU A 192 -27.99 -5.34 3.13
C LEU A 192 -28.50 -6.61 3.82
N ALA A 193 -27.67 -7.65 3.90
CA ALA A 193 -28.06 -8.92 4.49
C ALA A 193 -28.35 -8.78 5.99
N THR A 194 -27.42 -8.19 6.74
CA THR A 194 -27.55 -8.07 8.19
C THR A 194 -28.63 -7.07 8.58
N TYR A 195 -28.77 -5.94 7.87
CA TYR A 195 -29.82 -4.97 8.20
C TYR A 195 -31.22 -5.55 8.02
N SER A 196 -31.46 -6.24 6.89
CA SER A 196 -32.76 -6.86 6.63
C SER A 196 -33.09 -7.92 7.69
N GLN A 197 -32.14 -8.80 7.99
CA GLN A 197 -32.31 -9.87 8.98
C GLN A 197 -32.50 -9.32 10.39
N SER A 198 -31.69 -8.34 10.81
CA SER A 198 -31.82 -7.71 12.13
C SER A 198 -33.15 -6.98 12.27
N LYS A 199 -33.62 -6.27 11.22
CA LYS A 199 -34.94 -5.62 11.25
C LYS A 199 -36.05 -6.66 11.39
N GLU A 200 -36.01 -7.74 10.60
CA GLU A 200 -37.04 -8.78 10.64
C GLU A 200 -37.09 -9.49 12.00
N GLN A 201 -35.93 -9.86 12.57
CA GLN A 201 -35.85 -10.48 13.89
C GLN A 201 -36.37 -9.56 15.01
N ILE A 202 -36.06 -8.26 14.96
CA ILE A 202 -36.57 -7.30 15.95
C ILE A 202 -38.10 -7.19 15.86
N LEU A 203 -38.66 -7.10 14.66
CA LEU A 203 -40.11 -7.02 14.47
C LEU A 203 -40.83 -8.33 14.85
N GLN A 204 -40.22 -9.49 14.56
CA GLN A 204 -40.76 -10.80 14.95
C GLN A 204 -40.76 -11.02 16.46
N SER A 205 -39.80 -10.45 17.18
CA SER A 205 -39.72 -10.54 18.65
C SER A 205 -40.89 -9.84 19.37
N ARG A 206 -41.73 -9.06 18.66
CA ARG A 206 -42.84 -8.23 19.18
C ARG A 206 -42.46 -7.24 20.30
N CYS A 207 -41.18 -7.13 20.65
CA CYS A 207 -40.69 -6.18 21.67
C CYS A 207 -40.73 -4.72 21.20
N LEU A 208 -40.65 -4.47 19.89
CA LEU A 208 -40.58 -3.13 19.30
C LEU A 208 -41.41 -3.04 18.02
N GLN A 209 -42.15 -1.94 17.87
CA GLN A 209 -42.86 -1.59 16.64
C GLN A 209 -41.91 -0.93 15.62
N ASP A 210 -42.33 -0.86 14.35
CA ASP A 210 -41.56 -0.19 13.28
C ASP A 210 -41.49 1.31 13.58
N GLY A 211 -40.35 1.74 14.11
CA GLY A 211 -40.11 3.09 14.60
C GLY A 211 -38.62 3.41 14.65
N LEU A 212 -38.28 4.65 15.02
CA LEU A 212 -36.91 5.16 14.99
C LEU A 212 -35.93 4.24 15.75
N LEU A 213 -36.34 3.73 16.91
CA LEU A 213 -35.50 2.88 17.77
C LEU A 213 -35.23 1.50 17.13
N CYS A 214 -36.20 0.92 16.44
CA CYS A 214 -36.03 -0.33 15.70
C CYS A 214 -35.01 -0.15 14.56
N HIS A 215 -35.16 0.90 13.75
CA HIS A 215 -34.21 1.20 12.68
C HIS A 215 -32.80 1.48 13.22
N PHE A 216 -32.69 2.18 14.35
CA PHE A 216 -31.42 2.47 15.00
C PHE A 216 -30.72 1.18 15.48
N LEU A 217 -31.41 0.30 16.20
CA LEU A 217 -30.85 -0.97 16.68
C LEU A 217 -30.45 -1.90 15.52
N ALA A 218 -31.28 -2.01 14.49
CA ALA A 218 -30.96 -2.78 13.29
C ALA A 218 -29.73 -2.23 12.57
N SER A 219 -29.60 -0.89 12.48
CA SER A 219 -28.42 -0.23 11.92
C SER A 219 -27.16 -0.46 12.77
N MET A 220 -27.25 -0.46 14.10
CA MET A 220 -26.11 -0.74 14.97
C MET A 220 -25.60 -2.17 14.82
N ALA A 221 -26.51 -3.16 14.84
CA ALA A 221 -26.15 -4.57 14.65
C ALA A 221 -25.52 -4.80 13.27
N SER A 222 -26.12 -4.25 12.22
CA SER A 222 -25.57 -4.27 10.86
C SER A 222 -24.19 -3.60 10.77
N GLY A 223 -24.00 -2.45 11.42
CA GLY A 223 -22.73 -1.74 11.44
C GLY A 223 -21.59 -2.55 12.08
N LEU A 224 -21.86 -3.27 13.17
CA LEU A 224 -20.87 -4.12 13.83
C LEU A 224 -20.40 -5.26 12.91
N VAL A 225 -21.36 -6.00 12.32
CA VAL A 225 -21.06 -7.11 11.41
C VAL A 225 -20.31 -6.63 10.17
N THR A 226 -20.76 -5.52 9.59
CA THR A 226 -20.13 -4.91 8.41
C THR A 226 -18.69 -4.49 8.70
N THR A 227 -18.42 -3.95 9.90
CA THR A 227 -17.06 -3.58 10.31
C THR A 227 -16.17 -4.82 10.40
N THR A 228 -16.61 -5.86 11.11
CA THR A 228 -15.84 -7.11 11.27
C THR A 228 -15.49 -7.76 9.93
N CYS A 229 -16.46 -7.82 9.00
CA CYS A 229 -16.23 -8.40 7.67
C CYS A 229 -15.34 -7.54 6.77
N SER A 230 -15.31 -6.22 6.95
CA SER A 230 -14.55 -5.31 6.09
C SER A 230 -13.11 -5.04 6.57
N LEU A 231 -12.79 -5.31 7.85
CA LEU A 231 -11.47 -5.03 8.44
C LEU A 231 -10.27 -5.67 7.70
N PRO A 232 -10.31 -6.95 7.26
CA PRO A 232 -9.19 -7.54 6.52
C PRO A 232 -8.93 -6.84 5.19
N VAL A 233 -10.00 -6.37 4.54
CA VAL A 233 -9.92 -5.65 3.27
C VAL A 233 -9.42 -4.22 3.49
N ASP A 234 -9.78 -3.58 4.61
CA ASP A 234 -9.25 -2.27 5.01
C ASP A 234 -7.72 -2.33 5.21
N ILE A 235 -7.22 -3.36 5.88
CA ILE A 235 -5.78 -3.51 6.15
C ILE A 235 -4.99 -3.66 4.84
N THR A 236 -5.43 -4.56 3.95
CA THR A 236 -4.77 -4.78 2.64
C THR A 236 -4.78 -3.52 1.78
N LYS A 237 -5.90 -2.79 1.74
CA LYS A 237 -6.03 -1.54 0.97
C LYS A 237 -4.98 -0.49 1.34
N THR A 238 -4.72 -0.29 2.63
CA THR A 238 -3.72 0.71 3.09
C THR A 238 -2.31 0.38 2.63
N SER A 239 -1.91 -0.90 2.65
CA SER A 239 -0.60 -1.34 2.16
C SER A 239 -0.40 -1.10 0.65
N PHE A 240 -1.43 -1.34 -0.17
CA PHE A 240 -1.32 -1.16 -1.63
C PHE A 240 -1.27 0.31 -2.07
N ALA A 241 -1.90 1.24 -1.34
CA ALA A 241 -1.95 2.66 -1.69
C ALA A 241 -0.58 3.36 -1.65
N MET A 242 0.39 2.80 -0.89
CA MET A 242 1.74 3.34 -0.73
C MET A 242 2.79 2.76 -1.71
N GLY A 243 2.43 1.72 -2.48
CA GLY A 243 3.31 1.06 -3.45
C GLY A 243 4.22 0.01 -2.81
N GLU A 244 4.14 -1.23 -3.30
CA GLU A 244 4.98 -2.35 -2.86
C GLU A 244 6.43 -2.13 -3.32
N LYS A 245 7.39 -2.24 -2.39
CA LYS A 245 8.82 -2.12 -2.71
C LYS A 245 9.32 -3.37 -3.42
N THR A 246 10.20 -3.21 -4.39
CA THR A 246 10.73 -4.32 -5.19
C THR A 246 12.24 -4.46 -5.10
N ALA A 247 12.73 -5.68 -5.03
CA ALA A 247 14.16 -6.01 -5.00
C ALA A 247 14.50 -7.08 -6.04
N MET A 248 15.70 -7.01 -6.60
CA MET A 248 16.27 -8.08 -7.41
C MET A 248 17.55 -8.59 -6.77
N VAL A 249 17.67 -9.91 -6.59
CA VAL A 249 18.91 -10.55 -6.13
C VAL A 249 19.46 -11.35 -7.31
N ILE A 250 20.67 -11.01 -7.77
CA ILE A 250 21.28 -11.68 -8.91
C ILE A 250 22.09 -12.88 -8.40
N LEU A 251 21.70 -14.07 -8.82
CA LEU A 251 22.30 -15.33 -8.38
C LEU A 251 23.19 -15.90 -9.49
N ALA A 252 24.48 -16.02 -9.21
CA ALA A 252 25.46 -16.62 -10.11
C ALA A 252 25.96 -17.96 -9.55
N GLU A 253 26.42 -18.86 -10.42
CA GLU A 253 27.11 -20.09 -10.01
C GLU A 253 28.30 -19.76 -9.09
N GLY A 254 28.37 -20.42 -7.94
CA GLY A 254 29.36 -20.12 -6.90
C GLY A 254 29.06 -18.84 -6.09
N ALA A 255 27.83 -18.33 -6.11
CA ALA A 255 27.38 -17.31 -5.17
C ALA A 255 27.48 -17.83 -3.72
N GLU A 256 27.69 -16.93 -2.76
CA GLU A 256 27.66 -17.27 -1.32
C GLU A 256 26.20 -17.44 -0.87
N GLU A 257 25.83 -18.65 -0.44
CA GLU A 257 24.44 -19.00 -0.17
C GLU A 257 23.82 -18.25 1.02
N MET A 258 24.56 -17.97 2.09
CA MET A 258 24.05 -17.22 3.23
C MET A 258 23.76 -15.77 2.84
N GLU A 259 24.67 -15.12 2.12
CA GLU A 259 24.53 -13.75 1.66
C GLU A 259 23.32 -13.59 0.72
N ALA A 260 23.11 -14.56 -0.18
CA ALA A 260 21.94 -14.58 -1.06
C ALA A 260 20.64 -14.85 -0.28
N VAL A 261 20.58 -15.97 0.46
CA VAL A 261 19.35 -16.43 1.12
C VAL A 261 18.93 -15.48 2.24
N ILE A 262 19.85 -14.99 3.07
CA ILE A 262 19.54 -14.02 4.13
C ILE A 262 19.01 -12.72 3.54
N SER A 263 19.63 -12.21 2.46
CA SER A 263 19.13 -11.00 1.79
C SER A 263 17.71 -11.20 1.26
N ILE A 264 17.43 -12.35 0.62
CA ILE A 264 16.11 -12.69 0.11
C ILE A 264 15.08 -12.79 1.24
N ASP A 265 15.38 -13.56 2.29
CA ASP A 265 14.47 -13.83 3.40
C ASP A 265 14.14 -12.55 4.19
N VAL A 266 15.15 -11.77 4.57
CA VAL A 266 14.96 -10.52 5.35
C VAL A 266 14.16 -9.49 4.56
N LEU A 267 14.43 -9.31 3.27
CA LEU A 267 13.66 -8.40 2.42
C LEU A 267 12.19 -8.88 2.28
N ARG A 268 11.96 -10.18 2.12
CA ARG A 268 10.59 -10.74 2.08
C ARG A 268 9.84 -10.55 3.39
N ARG A 269 10.50 -10.76 4.54
CA ARG A 269 9.93 -10.45 5.87
C ARG A 269 9.56 -8.97 6.00
N ALA A 270 10.32 -8.09 5.36
CA ALA A 270 10.03 -6.66 5.32
C ALA A 270 8.86 -6.28 4.38
N GLY A 271 8.24 -7.23 3.70
CA GLY A 271 7.18 -6.98 2.71
C GLY A 271 7.71 -6.46 1.37
N VAL A 272 9.02 -6.63 1.10
CA VAL A 272 9.62 -6.30 -0.19
C VAL A 272 9.43 -7.48 -1.14
N LYS A 273 8.93 -7.19 -2.34
CA LYS A 273 8.80 -8.19 -3.41
C LYS A 273 10.17 -8.47 -4.03
N VAL A 274 10.78 -9.56 -3.63
CA VAL A 274 12.11 -10.00 -4.10
C VAL A 274 11.97 -10.92 -5.31
N THR A 275 12.63 -10.57 -6.42
CA THR A 275 12.87 -11.44 -7.57
C THR A 275 14.26 -12.04 -7.48
N VAL A 276 14.36 -13.37 -7.46
CA VAL A 276 15.65 -14.08 -7.57
C VAL A 276 15.97 -14.30 -9.05
N ALA A 277 16.98 -13.62 -9.57
CA ALA A 277 17.35 -13.62 -10.98
C ALA A 277 18.64 -14.42 -11.21
N GLY A 278 18.56 -15.54 -11.91
CA GLY A 278 19.73 -16.35 -12.24
C GLY A 278 20.52 -15.72 -13.38
N LEU A 279 21.84 -15.58 -13.19
CA LEU A 279 22.73 -14.95 -14.16
C LEU A 279 22.71 -15.68 -15.51
N THR A 280 22.75 -17.01 -15.48
CA THR A 280 22.82 -17.87 -16.68
C THR A 280 21.49 -18.48 -17.09
N GLY A 281 20.40 -18.22 -16.35
CA GLY A 281 19.09 -18.82 -16.66
C GLY A 281 18.21 -19.02 -15.44
N LYS A 282 17.27 -19.97 -15.56
CA LYS A 282 16.36 -20.42 -14.48
C LYS A 282 16.77 -21.76 -13.88
N ASP A 283 17.84 -22.37 -14.39
CA ASP A 283 18.32 -23.65 -13.90
C ASP A 283 18.81 -23.54 -12.45
N PRO A 284 18.75 -24.62 -11.67
CA PRO A 284 19.28 -24.63 -10.30
C PRO A 284 20.74 -24.21 -10.27
N VAL A 285 21.07 -23.24 -9.42
CA VAL A 285 22.41 -22.67 -9.29
C VAL A 285 23.08 -23.29 -8.08
N LYS A 286 24.29 -23.84 -8.24
CA LYS A 286 25.07 -24.39 -7.13
C LYS A 286 25.93 -23.29 -6.52
N CYS A 287 25.67 -23.00 -5.25
CA CYS A 287 26.38 -22.01 -4.46
C CYS A 287 27.76 -22.52 -4.00
N SER A 288 28.56 -21.62 -3.44
CA SER A 288 29.98 -21.85 -3.12
C SER A 288 30.25 -23.00 -2.15
N ARG A 289 29.32 -23.32 -1.23
CA ARG A 289 29.44 -24.49 -0.33
C ARG A 289 28.55 -25.66 -0.71
N GLY A 290 27.98 -25.66 -1.93
CA GLY A 290 27.24 -26.78 -2.49
C GLY A 290 25.73 -26.74 -2.27
N THR A 291 25.18 -25.78 -1.53
CA THR A 291 23.74 -25.51 -1.51
C THR A 291 23.25 -25.16 -2.91
N VAL A 292 22.10 -25.68 -3.30
CA VAL A 292 21.51 -25.40 -4.61
C VAL A 292 20.30 -24.50 -4.42
N VAL A 293 20.29 -23.36 -5.11
CA VAL A 293 19.20 -22.38 -5.07
C VAL A 293 18.61 -22.22 -6.46
N VAL A 294 17.28 -22.28 -6.56
CA VAL A 294 16.56 -22.19 -7.84
C VAL A 294 16.12 -20.74 -8.08
N PRO A 295 16.57 -20.08 -9.17
CA PRO A 295 16.08 -18.76 -9.55
C PRO A 295 14.61 -18.77 -9.96
N GLU A 296 13.92 -17.65 -9.73
CA GLU A 296 12.54 -17.47 -10.19
C GLU A 296 12.48 -17.00 -11.66
N LYS A 297 13.49 -16.22 -12.05
CA LYS A 297 13.64 -15.65 -13.40
C LYS A 297 15.09 -15.75 -13.86
N SER A 298 15.30 -15.69 -15.17
CA SER A 298 16.62 -15.37 -15.71
C SER A 298 16.89 -13.87 -15.60
N LEU A 299 18.15 -13.46 -15.56
CA LEU A 299 18.52 -12.04 -15.59
C LEU A 299 17.99 -11.35 -16.85
N ALA A 300 17.99 -12.04 -17.99
CA ALA A 300 17.46 -11.56 -19.26
C ALA A 300 15.96 -11.19 -19.19
N GLU A 301 15.17 -11.90 -18.41
CA GLU A 301 13.76 -11.57 -18.16
C GLU A 301 13.61 -10.47 -17.09
N ALA A 302 14.39 -10.56 -16.00
CA ALA A 302 14.29 -9.68 -14.86
C ALA A 302 14.70 -8.23 -15.20
N LYS A 303 15.71 -8.03 -16.06
CA LYS A 303 16.24 -6.70 -16.44
C LYS A 303 15.20 -5.75 -17.06
N ASN A 304 14.10 -6.28 -17.60
CA ASN A 304 13.02 -5.49 -18.18
C ASN A 304 12.10 -4.83 -17.13
N SER A 305 12.27 -5.17 -15.85
CA SER A 305 11.51 -4.62 -14.72
C SER A 305 12.31 -3.57 -13.95
N LYS A 306 11.61 -2.62 -13.29
CA LYS A 306 12.24 -1.64 -12.40
C LYS A 306 12.24 -2.14 -10.95
N TYR A 307 13.38 -2.01 -10.28
CA TYR A 307 13.58 -2.44 -8.90
C TYR A 307 14.04 -1.30 -8.01
N ASP A 308 13.52 -1.21 -6.78
CA ASP A 308 14.00 -0.23 -5.79
C ASP A 308 15.43 -0.54 -5.33
N VAL A 309 15.80 -1.83 -5.29
CA VAL A 309 17.17 -2.28 -5.01
C VAL A 309 17.60 -3.44 -5.90
N VAL A 310 18.87 -3.45 -6.30
CA VAL A 310 19.55 -4.62 -6.89
C VAL A 310 20.64 -5.08 -5.92
N VAL A 311 20.65 -6.37 -5.58
CA VAL A 311 21.55 -6.99 -4.62
C VAL A 311 22.47 -7.99 -5.33
N LEU A 312 23.76 -7.87 -5.05
CA LEU A 312 24.82 -8.75 -5.54
C LEU A 312 25.44 -9.52 -4.35
N PRO A 313 25.11 -10.81 -4.20
CA PRO A 313 25.81 -11.70 -3.28
C PRO A 313 27.25 -11.94 -3.71
N GLY A 314 28.13 -12.19 -2.75
CA GLY A 314 29.52 -12.54 -2.99
C GLY A 314 29.69 -14.01 -3.40
N GLY A 315 30.78 -14.61 -2.95
CA GLY A 315 31.14 -15.99 -3.29
C GLY A 315 32.03 -16.09 -4.52
N GLN A 316 32.70 -17.22 -4.66
CA GLN A 316 33.61 -17.53 -5.77
C GLN A 316 33.22 -18.87 -6.38
N PRO A 317 33.18 -18.99 -7.73
CA PRO A 317 33.49 -17.95 -8.73
C PRO A 317 32.42 -16.86 -8.92
N GLY A 318 31.27 -16.92 -8.25
CA GLY A 318 30.09 -16.08 -8.55
C GLY A 318 30.33 -14.57 -8.66
N SER A 319 31.12 -13.98 -7.75
CA SER A 319 31.43 -12.54 -7.79
C SER A 319 32.19 -12.13 -9.06
N ASN A 320 33.05 -13.02 -9.58
CA ASN A 320 33.80 -12.75 -10.82
C ASN A 320 32.86 -12.84 -12.02
N SER A 321 31.93 -13.80 -12.04
CA SER A 321 30.92 -13.92 -13.09
C SER A 321 30.00 -12.70 -13.13
N LEU A 322 29.61 -12.16 -11.97
CA LEU A 322 28.83 -10.92 -11.89
C LEU A 322 29.62 -9.73 -12.44
N ALA A 323 30.90 -9.60 -12.09
CA ALA A 323 31.75 -8.49 -12.55
C ALA A 323 32.14 -8.60 -14.03
N ALA A 324 32.16 -9.81 -14.60
CA ALA A 324 32.44 -10.04 -16.02
C ALA A 324 31.20 -9.92 -16.92
N SER A 325 30.00 -9.83 -16.34
CA SER A 325 28.75 -9.78 -17.11
C SER A 325 28.39 -8.36 -17.53
N ASP A 326 28.38 -8.09 -18.84
CA ASP A 326 27.91 -6.82 -19.39
C ASP A 326 26.43 -6.54 -19.07
N GLU A 327 25.62 -7.58 -18.97
CA GLU A 327 24.20 -7.47 -18.59
C GLU A 327 24.04 -6.95 -17.16
N VAL A 328 24.84 -7.47 -16.22
CA VAL A 328 24.90 -6.96 -14.85
C VAL A 328 25.36 -5.51 -14.87
N GLY A 329 26.42 -5.18 -15.62
CA GLY A 329 26.90 -3.81 -15.76
C GLY A 329 25.83 -2.84 -16.28
N GLY A 330 25.03 -3.25 -17.26
CA GLY A 330 23.91 -2.46 -17.79
C GLY A 330 22.83 -2.20 -16.74
N VAL A 331 22.44 -3.23 -15.98
CA VAL A 331 21.47 -3.10 -14.88
C VAL A 331 21.98 -2.16 -13.79
N LEU A 332 23.25 -2.28 -13.39
CA LEU A 332 23.83 -1.44 -12.33
C LEU A 332 23.91 0.02 -12.75
N ARG A 333 24.33 0.32 -13.98
CA ARG A 333 24.34 1.70 -14.51
C ARG A 333 22.93 2.31 -14.51
N ALA A 334 21.95 1.57 -15.03
CA ALA A 334 20.55 2.03 -15.05
C ALA A 334 19.97 2.24 -13.64
N GLN A 335 20.35 1.43 -12.66
CA GLN A 335 20.00 1.67 -11.25
C GLN A 335 20.65 2.93 -10.70
N HIS A 336 21.94 3.12 -10.99
CA HIS A 336 22.70 4.23 -10.47
C HIS A 336 22.19 5.57 -11.01
N GLU A 337 21.99 5.66 -12.33
CA GLU A 337 21.44 6.85 -13.01
C GLU A 337 20.03 7.20 -12.53
N ALA A 338 19.22 6.20 -12.21
CA ALA A 338 17.88 6.40 -11.66
C ALA A 338 17.87 6.73 -10.15
N GLY A 339 19.03 6.82 -9.50
CA GLY A 339 19.16 7.09 -8.07
C GLY A 339 18.61 5.96 -7.17
N ARG A 340 18.43 4.75 -7.71
CA ARG A 340 17.91 3.58 -6.97
C ARG A 340 19.05 2.79 -6.35
N LEU A 341 18.73 1.95 -5.36
CA LEU A 341 19.74 1.32 -4.54
C LEU A 341 20.47 0.21 -5.30
N ILE A 342 21.78 0.15 -5.06
CA ILE A 342 22.67 -0.92 -5.46
C ILE A 342 23.34 -1.45 -4.20
N ALA A 343 23.29 -2.75 -4.00
CA ALA A 343 23.80 -3.39 -2.81
C ALA A 343 24.75 -4.53 -3.19
N ALA A 344 25.94 -4.57 -2.60
CA ALA A 344 26.93 -5.61 -2.89
C ALA A 344 27.65 -6.05 -1.61
N ILE A 345 27.76 -7.36 -1.38
CA ILE A 345 28.35 -7.91 -0.16
C ILE A 345 29.57 -8.78 -0.47
N CYS A 346 30.53 -8.81 0.45
CA CYS A 346 31.68 -9.69 0.41
C CYS A 346 32.58 -9.40 -0.80
N ALA A 347 32.70 -10.33 -1.73
CA ALA A 347 33.51 -10.16 -2.93
C ALA A 347 32.78 -9.44 -4.08
N ALA A 348 31.45 -9.33 -4.04
CA ALA A 348 30.65 -8.70 -5.09
C ALA A 348 30.92 -7.20 -5.36
N PRO A 349 31.39 -6.38 -4.40
CA PRO A 349 31.72 -4.97 -4.67
C PRO A 349 32.72 -4.76 -5.81
N ILE A 350 33.51 -5.77 -6.21
CA ILE A 350 34.36 -5.68 -7.40
C ILE A 350 33.59 -5.38 -8.68
N ALA A 351 32.31 -5.77 -8.78
CA ALA A 351 31.45 -5.44 -9.91
C ALA A 351 31.18 -3.93 -10.01
N LEU A 352 31.16 -3.22 -8.87
CA LEU A 352 31.04 -1.75 -8.85
C LEU A 352 32.27 -1.11 -9.52
N LYS A 353 33.47 -1.60 -9.19
CA LYS A 353 34.70 -1.19 -9.86
C LYS A 353 34.64 -1.47 -11.35
N THR A 354 34.41 -2.72 -11.74
CA THR A 354 34.49 -3.14 -13.15
C THR A 354 33.51 -2.37 -14.04
N HIS A 355 32.32 -2.07 -13.51
CA HIS A 355 31.29 -1.34 -14.26
C HIS A 355 31.24 0.17 -13.97
N ASN A 356 32.26 0.71 -13.28
CA ASN A 356 32.42 2.12 -12.95
C ASN A 356 31.20 2.76 -12.24
N ILE A 357 30.71 2.09 -11.20
CA ILE A 357 29.51 2.51 -10.45
C ILE A 357 29.90 3.34 -9.22
N ALA A 358 29.60 4.64 -9.24
CA ALA A 358 29.86 5.55 -8.13
C ALA A 358 31.34 5.62 -7.70
N PRO A 359 32.31 5.89 -8.60
CA PRO A 359 33.72 6.00 -8.25
C PRO A 359 33.96 7.05 -7.16
N GLY A 360 34.98 6.84 -6.31
CA GLY A 360 35.30 7.74 -5.19
C GLY A 360 34.41 7.59 -3.95
N THR A 361 33.35 6.78 -4.03
CA THR A 361 32.44 6.52 -2.90
C THR A 361 33.11 5.66 -1.82
N LEU A 362 32.72 5.87 -0.56
CA LEU A 362 33.14 5.01 0.55
C LEU A 362 32.42 3.67 0.49
N VAL A 363 33.18 2.58 0.46
CA VAL A 363 32.67 1.20 0.42
C VAL A 363 33.42 0.30 1.39
N THR A 364 32.85 -0.87 1.66
CA THR A 364 33.50 -1.98 2.36
C THR A 364 33.38 -3.25 1.53
N SER A 365 34.15 -4.29 1.84
CA SER A 365 34.13 -5.57 1.13
C SER A 365 34.75 -6.67 1.97
N HIS A 366 34.79 -7.89 1.44
CA HIS A 366 35.67 -8.92 1.97
C HIS A 366 37.13 -8.42 1.93
N PRO A 367 37.95 -8.68 2.97
CA PRO A 367 39.33 -8.17 3.04
C PRO A 367 40.18 -8.47 1.81
N CYS A 368 40.00 -9.64 1.19
CA CYS A 368 40.75 -10.03 -0.01
C CYS A 368 40.47 -9.15 -1.24
N MET A 369 39.38 -8.38 -1.25
CA MET A 369 39.03 -7.46 -2.34
C MET A 369 39.39 -6.01 -2.06
N LYS A 370 39.88 -5.69 -0.85
CA LYS A 370 40.24 -4.33 -0.41
C LYS A 370 41.16 -3.64 -1.41
N GLN A 371 42.29 -4.28 -1.73
CA GLN A 371 43.29 -3.69 -2.63
C GLN A 371 42.70 -3.41 -4.01
N LYS A 372 41.94 -4.36 -4.57
CA LYS A 372 41.29 -4.19 -5.88
C LYS A 372 40.37 -2.97 -5.90
N LEU A 373 39.60 -2.71 -4.84
CA LEU A 373 38.69 -1.56 -4.76
C LEU A 373 39.43 -0.24 -4.59
N VAL A 374 40.47 -0.21 -3.76
CA VAL A 374 41.32 0.98 -3.57
C VAL A 374 42.01 1.35 -4.89
N ASP A 375 42.58 0.36 -5.60
CA ASP A 375 43.16 0.55 -6.93
C ASP A 375 42.11 0.99 -7.98
N GLY A 376 40.83 0.72 -7.70
CA GLY A 376 39.70 1.18 -8.51
C GLY A 376 39.21 2.59 -8.18
N GLY A 377 39.91 3.32 -7.28
CA GLY A 377 39.57 4.69 -6.92
C GLY A 377 38.45 4.83 -5.87
N TYR A 378 38.12 3.77 -5.12
CA TYR A 378 37.14 3.84 -4.03
C TYR A 378 37.79 4.18 -2.70
N LYS A 379 37.08 4.92 -1.85
CA LYS A 379 37.44 5.07 -0.44
C LYS A 379 37.04 3.80 0.30
N TYR A 380 37.86 3.33 1.23
CA TYR A 380 37.61 2.06 1.92
C TYR A 380 37.34 2.27 3.42
N SER A 381 36.29 1.64 3.94
CA SER A 381 36.03 1.53 5.38
C SER A 381 36.06 0.06 5.81
N GLU A 382 36.46 -0.17 7.05
CA GLU A 382 36.43 -1.46 7.70
C GLU A 382 35.14 -1.69 8.52
N ASP A 383 34.17 -0.79 8.43
CA ASP A 383 32.85 -0.99 9.01
C ASP A 383 32.17 -2.24 8.43
N ARG A 384 31.35 -2.89 9.26
CA ARG A 384 30.62 -4.11 8.90
C ARG A 384 29.70 -3.89 7.69
N VAL A 385 29.01 -2.74 7.67
CA VAL A 385 28.13 -2.29 6.59
C VAL A 385 28.38 -0.81 6.32
N VAL A 386 28.53 -0.43 5.05
CA VAL A 386 28.71 0.97 4.62
C VAL A 386 27.57 1.34 3.68
N SER A 387 26.91 2.48 3.94
CA SER A 387 25.81 2.98 3.11
C SER A 387 26.04 4.45 2.78
N VAL A 388 26.34 4.73 1.51
CA VAL A 388 26.62 6.08 1.01
C VAL A 388 25.90 6.31 -0.31
N GLY A 389 25.15 7.42 -0.39
CA GLY A 389 24.31 7.73 -1.55
C GLY A 389 23.30 6.61 -1.82
N ASN A 390 23.36 6.04 -3.02
CA ASN A 390 22.56 4.89 -3.43
C ASN A 390 23.32 3.56 -3.43
N VAL A 391 24.52 3.50 -2.85
CA VAL A 391 25.33 2.28 -2.74
C VAL A 391 25.36 1.79 -1.30
N VAL A 392 25.14 0.49 -1.11
CA VAL A 392 25.27 -0.21 0.18
C VAL A 392 26.23 -1.38 0.02
N THR A 393 27.24 -1.46 0.86
CA THR A 393 28.23 -2.55 0.82
C THR A 393 28.44 -3.20 2.18
N SER A 394 28.88 -4.46 2.20
CA SER A 394 29.10 -5.21 3.43
C SER A 394 30.25 -6.21 3.31
N ARG A 395 30.82 -6.65 4.45
CA ARG A 395 32.12 -7.33 4.49
C ARG A 395 32.13 -8.81 4.12
N GLY A 396 31.08 -9.57 4.45
CA GLY A 396 31.12 -11.03 4.32
C GLY A 396 29.88 -11.73 4.89
N PRO A 397 29.86 -13.07 4.92
CA PRO A 397 28.67 -13.82 5.33
C PRO A 397 28.26 -13.52 6.77
N GLY A 398 29.23 -13.30 7.68
CA GLY A 398 28.96 -12.91 9.07
C GLY A 398 28.33 -11.54 9.26
N THR A 399 28.17 -10.75 8.19
CA THR A 399 27.51 -9.43 8.18
C THR A 399 26.21 -9.42 7.37
N ALA A 400 25.78 -10.58 6.82
CA ALA A 400 24.65 -10.67 5.89
C ALA A 400 23.32 -10.17 6.49
N PHE A 401 23.05 -10.48 7.77
CA PHE A 401 21.84 -9.96 8.43
C PHE A 401 21.88 -8.44 8.60
N GLU A 402 22.97 -7.87 9.08
CA GLU A 402 23.13 -6.41 9.22
C GLU A 402 23.01 -5.70 7.87
N PHE A 403 23.61 -6.28 6.82
CA PHE A 403 23.50 -5.80 5.45
C PHE A 403 22.04 -5.78 4.98
N ALA A 404 21.33 -6.89 5.12
CA ALA A 404 19.94 -6.99 4.68
C ALA A 404 19.02 -6.06 5.50
N LEU A 405 19.23 -5.96 6.81
CA LEU A 405 18.52 -5.00 7.67
C LEU A 405 18.82 -3.55 7.27
N LYS A 406 20.04 -3.23 6.84
CA LYS A 406 20.36 -1.90 6.30
C LYS A 406 19.60 -1.60 5.01
N LEU A 407 19.39 -2.59 4.15
CA LEU A 407 18.55 -2.42 2.95
C LEU A 407 17.08 -2.17 3.33
N VAL A 408 16.56 -2.92 4.31
CA VAL A 408 15.21 -2.70 4.85
C VAL A 408 15.09 -1.29 5.44
N GLU A 409 16.10 -0.82 6.18
CA GLU A 409 16.13 0.55 6.71
C GLU A 409 16.01 1.59 5.59
N ARG A 410 16.75 1.41 4.49
CA ARG A 410 16.78 2.35 3.36
C ARG A 410 15.50 2.32 2.52
N LEU A 411 14.84 1.17 2.41
CA LEU A 411 13.63 0.98 1.60
C LEU A 411 12.34 1.25 2.36
N CYS A 412 12.28 0.78 3.61
CA CYS A 412 11.07 0.69 4.42
C CYS A 412 11.17 1.48 5.75
N GLY A 413 12.36 1.95 6.13
CA GLY A 413 12.61 2.71 7.36
C GLY A 413 13.11 1.87 8.53
N THR A 414 13.73 2.53 9.52
CA THR A 414 14.29 1.95 10.76
C THR A 414 13.27 1.19 11.60
N ASP A 415 12.03 1.52 11.39
CA ASP A 415 10.87 1.03 12.10
C ASP A 415 10.50 -0.38 11.63
N LYS A 416 10.58 -0.64 10.32
CA LYS A 416 10.40 -1.98 9.75
C LYS A 416 11.52 -2.93 10.15
N VAL A 417 12.75 -2.40 10.29
CA VAL A 417 13.89 -3.16 10.83
C VAL A 417 13.56 -3.71 12.21
N LYS A 418 13.11 -2.87 13.14
CA LYS A 418 12.74 -3.31 14.50
C LYS A 418 11.62 -4.36 14.51
N GLU A 419 10.61 -4.18 13.66
CA GLU A 419 9.49 -5.12 13.52
C GLU A 419 9.96 -6.53 13.15
N ILE A 420 10.88 -6.64 12.17
CA ILE A 420 11.35 -7.94 11.69
C ILE A 420 12.53 -8.50 12.50
N SER A 421 13.36 -7.64 13.09
CA SER A 421 14.51 -8.04 13.91
C SER A 421 14.08 -8.77 15.19
N ALA A 422 13.00 -8.32 15.84
CA ALA A 422 12.52 -8.92 17.09
C ALA A 422 12.16 -10.42 16.95
N PRO A 423 11.29 -10.86 16.01
CA PRO A 423 11.00 -12.29 15.82
C PRO A 423 12.17 -13.08 15.24
N MET A 424 13.18 -12.41 14.66
CA MET A 424 14.43 -13.04 14.21
C MET A 424 15.49 -13.16 15.31
N ILE A 425 15.21 -12.67 16.53
CA ILE A 425 16.15 -12.62 17.66
C ILE A 425 17.44 -11.85 17.28
N MET A 426 17.27 -10.77 16.53
CA MET A 426 18.34 -9.84 16.18
C MET A 426 18.21 -8.61 17.11
N HIS A 427 19.22 -8.35 17.93
CA HIS A 427 19.23 -7.29 18.94
C HIS A 427 20.00 -6.06 18.51
#